data_AF-A0A9P8FXL5-F1
#
_entry.id   AF-A0A9P8FXL5-F1
#
_cell.length_a   1.000
_cell.length_b   1.000
_cell.length_c   1.000
_cell.angle_alpha   90.00
_cell.angle_beta   90.00
_cell.angle_gamma   90.00
#
_symmetry.space_group_name_H-M   'P 1'
#
loop_
_entity.id
_entity.type
_entity.pdbx_description
1 polymer ?
#
loop_
_entity_poly.entity_id
_entity_poly.type
_entity_poly.pdbx_seq_one_letter_code
_entity_poly.pdbx_strand_id
1 'polypeptide(L)'
;MSENSEASTQPAKDAEIAEKSEASSNKRVSKSFQDLIDVFFMKAEEFKRHRRAIWDTYIEYQITSDAIEEHWNNTNLNLNMIDLDSLSTLDDYVHLFALETDLVKYEADLLASERAGLKKLDDLLALGAEIMTDHAFELETVDVEIRDRLIKRSESLSRYRIKVMNSYKKIVYKGP
;
A
#
# COMPACT_ATOMS: atom_id res chain seq x y z
N MET A 1 84.53 -7.33 17.94
CA MET A 1 83.31 -7.83 17.27
C MET A 1 82.67 -8.80 18.23
N SER A 2 81.58 -8.40 18.88
CA SER A 2 80.77 -9.26 19.76
C SER A 2 79.34 -9.17 19.25
N GLU A 3 78.80 -10.31 18.83
CA GLU A 3 77.43 -10.45 18.36
C GLU A 3 76.47 -10.60 19.57
N ASN A 4 75.40 -9.82 19.53
CA ASN A 4 74.25 -9.94 20.44
C ASN A 4 73.39 -11.14 20.02
N SER A 5 72.98 -11.97 20.99
CA SER A 5 71.86 -12.90 20.84
C SER A 5 70.67 -12.40 21.67
N GLU A 6 69.61 -11.95 21.00
CA GLU A 6 68.28 -11.77 21.61
C GLU A 6 67.34 -12.78 20.94
N ALA A 7 66.93 -13.80 21.71
CA ALA A 7 65.86 -14.72 21.32
C ALA A 7 64.52 -14.11 21.73
N SER A 8 63.79 -13.56 20.76
CA SER A 8 62.42 -13.07 20.93
C SER A 8 61.44 -14.25 21.00
N THR A 9 60.73 -14.36 22.12
CA THR A 9 59.63 -15.32 22.30
C THR A 9 58.31 -14.57 22.14
N GLN A 10 57.76 -14.56 20.93
CA GLN A 10 56.41 -14.06 20.66
C GLN A 10 55.72 -14.93 19.61
N PRO A 11 55.00 -15.98 20.04
CA PRO A 11 53.89 -16.49 19.23
C PRO A 11 52.58 -16.68 20.02
N ALA A 12 52.55 -16.37 21.32
CA ALA A 12 51.40 -16.69 22.17
C ALA A 12 50.29 -15.63 22.20
N LYS A 13 50.56 -14.38 21.79
CA LYS A 13 49.57 -13.28 21.85
C LYS A 13 48.73 -13.13 20.58
N ASP A 14 49.17 -13.69 19.46
CA ASP A 14 48.46 -13.53 18.18
C ASP A 14 47.37 -14.61 17.99
N ALA A 15 47.47 -15.74 18.70
CA ALA A 15 46.44 -16.78 18.68
C ALA A 15 45.15 -16.36 19.42
N GLU A 16 45.27 -15.61 20.52
CA GLU A 16 44.12 -15.19 21.34
C GLU A 16 43.34 -14.01 20.71
N ILE A 17 43.95 -13.29 19.77
CA ILE A 17 43.30 -12.23 18.98
C ILE A 17 42.63 -12.81 17.72
N ALA A 18 43.17 -13.89 17.15
CA ALA A 18 42.55 -14.59 16.03
C ALA A 18 41.25 -15.29 16.45
N GLU A 19 41.22 -15.96 17.61
CA GLU A 19 40.05 -16.69 18.10
C GLU A 19 38.90 -15.77 18.57
N LYS A 20 39.20 -14.51 18.90
CA LYS A 20 38.18 -13.48 19.18
C LYS A 20 37.67 -12.75 17.93
N SER A 21 38.35 -12.87 16.79
CA SER A 21 37.89 -12.25 15.53
C SER A 21 37.01 -13.18 14.68
N GLU A 22 37.12 -14.51 14.87
CA GLU A 22 36.23 -15.51 14.24
C GLU A 22 34.91 -15.73 14.99
N ALA A 23 34.77 -15.17 16.21
CA ALA A 23 33.51 -15.13 16.95
C ALA A 23 32.59 -13.96 16.53
N SER A 24 32.94 -13.17 15.52
CA SER A 24 31.99 -12.29 14.82
C SER A 24 31.17 -13.14 13.86
N SER A 25 30.26 -13.91 14.47
CA SER A 25 29.26 -14.76 13.85
C SER A 25 28.79 -14.19 12.52
N ASN A 26 28.94 -14.98 11.46
CA ASN A 26 28.14 -14.89 10.24
C ASN A 26 26.66 -15.00 10.65
N LYS A 27 26.04 -13.90 11.12
CA LYS A 27 24.62 -13.84 11.45
C LYS A 27 23.86 -13.88 10.14
N ARG A 28 23.66 -15.10 9.63
CA ARG A 28 22.69 -15.32 8.57
C ARG A 28 21.31 -15.04 9.15
N VAL A 29 20.58 -14.18 8.47
CA VAL A 29 19.15 -13.97 8.68
C VAL A 29 18.45 -15.33 8.71
N SER A 30 17.59 -15.55 9.71
CA SER A 30 16.80 -16.77 9.79
C SER A 30 15.87 -16.86 8.57
N LYS A 31 15.67 -18.06 8.02
CA LYS A 31 14.78 -18.24 6.86
C LYS A 31 13.35 -17.75 7.17
N SER A 32 12.87 -18.02 8.38
CA SER A 32 11.57 -17.53 8.87
C SER A 32 11.46 -16.01 8.85
N PHE A 33 12.53 -15.30 9.19
CA PHE A 33 12.52 -13.84 9.16
C PHE A 33 12.60 -13.29 7.74
N GLN A 34 13.38 -13.93 6.86
CA GLN A 34 13.38 -13.59 5.44
C GLN A 34 11.98 -13.77 4.83
N ASP A 35 11.30 -14.88 5.16
CA ASP A 35 9.93 -15.14 4.71
C ASP A 35 8.96 -14.03 5.17
N LEU A 36 9.11 -13.49 6.40
CA LEU A 36 8.31 -12.35 6.88
C LEU A 36 8.53 -11.08 6.05
N ILE A 37 9.79 -10.76 5.71
CA ILE A 37 10.13 -9.62 4.85
C ILE A 37 9.55 -9.80 3.45
N ASP A 38 9.65 -11.00 2.90
CA ASP A 38 9.13 -11.32 1.57
C ASP A 38 7.60 -11.21 1.55
N VAL A 39 6.92 -11.71 2.59
CA VAL A 39 5.46 -11.56 2.77
C VAL A 39 5.08 -10.08 2.86
N PHE A 40 5.84 -9.26 3.58
CA PHE A 40 5.59 -7.81 3.64
C PHE A 40 5.64 -7.17 2.26
N PHE A 41 6.69 -7.43 1.47
CA PHE A 41 6.80 -6.85 0.13
C PHE A 41 5.76 -7.39 -0.84
N MET A 42 5.43 -8.69 -0.76
CA MET A 42 4.35 -9.29 -1.54
C MET A 42 3.02 -8.58 -1.27
N LYS A 43 2.63 -8.45 0.01
CA LYS A 43 1.41 -7.75 0.41
C LYS A 43 1.43 -6.27 0.03
N ALA A 44 2.59 -5.61 0.08
CA ALA A 44 2.74 -4.22 -0.36
C ALA A 44 2.51 -4.04 -1.87
N GLU A 45 2.93 -4.99 -2.70
CA GLU A 45 2.63 -4.97 -4.13
C GLU A 45 1.17 -5.35 -4.43
N GLU A 46 0.59 -6.29 -3.70
CA GLU A 46 -0.84 -6.59 -3.79
C GLU A 46 -1.70 -5.36 -3.44
N PHE A 47 -1.34 -4.66 -2.35
CA PHE A 47 -2.02 -3.43 -1.97
C PHE A 47 -1.90 -2.34 -3.05
N LYS A 48 -0.74 -2.21 -3.69
CA LYS A 48 -0.54 -1.28 -4.80
C LYS A 48 -1.42 -1.63 -6.00
N ARG A 49 -1.58 -2.91 -6.33
CA ARG A 49 -2.50 -3.36 -7.40
C ARG A 49 -3.96 -3.09 -7.03
N HIS A 50 -4.35 -3.41 -5.80
CA HIS A 50 -5.69 -3.12 -5.27
C HIS A 50 -6.04 -1.63 -5.38
N ARG A 51 -5.09 -0.75 -5.03
CA ARG A 51 -5.26 0.70 -5.16
C ARG A 51 -5.42 1.14 -6.62
N ARG A 52 -4.72 0.51 -7.56
CA ARG A 52 -4.90 0.79 -8.99
C ARG A 52 -6.31 0.42 -9.43
N ALA A 53 -6.81 -0.75 -9.05
CA ALA A 53 -8.17 -1.16 -9.38
C ALA A 53 -9.22 -0.17 -8.84
N ILE A 54 -9.07 0.31 -7.59
CA ILE A 54 -9.94 1.37 -7.03
C ILE A 54 -9.89 2.63 -7.91
N TRP A 55 -8.70 3.03 -8.35
CA TRP A 55 -8.53 4.22 -9.20
C TRP A 55 -9.20 4.05 -10.57
N ASP A 56 -9.12 2.86 -11.15
CA ASP A 56 -9.77 2.56 -12.42
C ASP A 56 -11.31 2.65 -12.28
N THR A 57 -11.89 2.11 -11.19
CA THR A 57 -13.32 2.28 -10.89
C THR A 57 -13.70 3.75 -10.64
N TYR A 58 -12.82 4.53 -10.01
CA TYR A 58 -13.07 5.95 -9.78
C TYR A 58 -13.11 6.74 -11.10
N ILE A 59 -12.28 6.37 -12.07
CA ILE A 59 -12.34 6.97 -13.40
C ILE A 59 -13.69 6.68 -14.06
N GLU A 60 -14.16 5.43 -14.03
CA GLU A 60 -15.46 5.06 -14.61
C GLU A 60 -16.63 5.79 -13.94
N TYR A 61 -16.58 5.93 -12.61
CA TYR A 61 -17.53 6.75 -11.86
C TYR A 61 -17.56 8.19 -12.38
N GLN A 62 -16.40 8.83 -12.55
CA GLN A 62 -16.31 10.22 -13.02
C GLN A 62 -16.82 10.35 -14.46
N ILE A 63 -16.42 9.45 -15.35
CA ILE A 63 -16.89 9.45 -16.75
C ILE A 63 -18.42 9.33 -16.80
N THR A 64 -18.99 8.43 -15.99
CA THR A 64 -20.44 8.22 -15.94
C THR A 64 -21.16 9.44 -15.35
N SER A 65 -20.59 10.06 -14.32
CA SER A 65 -21.11 11.30 -13.73
C SER A 65 -21.13 12.44 -14.75
N ASP A 66 -20.04 12.63 -15.49
CA ASP A 66 -19.92 13.66 -16.51
C ASP A 66 -20.91 13.40 -17.66
N ALA A 67 -21.10 12.14 -18.07
CA ALA A 67 -22.07 11.75 -19.08
C ALA A 67 -23.52 12.04 -18.65
N ILE A 68 -23.85 11.83 -17.38
CA ILE A 68 -25.17 12.19 -16.81
C ILE A 68 -25.38 13.71 -16.89
N GLU A 69 -24.38 14.50 -16.49
CA GLU A 69 -24.47 15.97 -16.53
C GLU A 69 -24.62 16.47 -17.97
N GLU A 70 -23.83 15.93 -18.91
CA GLU A 70 -23.92 16.25 -20.34
C GLU A 70 -25.30 15.88 -20.91
N HIS A 71 -25.81 14.68 -20.61
CA HIS A 71 -27.12 14.24 -21.08
C HIS A 71 -28.23 15.15 -20.56
N TRP A 72 -28.21 15.49 -19.26
CA TRP A 72 -29.16 16.43 -18.66
C TRP A 72 -29.16 17.79 -19.36
N ASN A 73 -27.97 18.34 -19.64
CA ASN A 73 -27.81 19.64 -20.30
C ASN A 73 -28.31 19.62 -21.76
N ASN A 74 -28.19 18.49 -22.45
CA ASN A 74 -28.54 18.37 -23.86
C ASN A 74 -30.02 18.06 -24.12
N THR A 75 -30.65 17.29 -23.23
CA THR A 75 -32.00 16.73 -23.48
C THR A 75 -33.13 17.55 -22.88
N ASN A 76 -32.87 18.47 -21.94
CA ASN A 76 -33.89 19.27 -21.25
C ASN A 76 -35.08 18.42 -20.75
N LEU A 77 -34.79 17.23 -20.21
CA LEU A 77 -35.80 16.26 -19.81
C LEU A 77 -36.79 16.87 -18.82
N ASN A 78 -38.08 16.81 -19.17
CA ASN A 78 -39.18 17.23 -18.30
C ASN A 78 -40.20 16.11 -18.18
N LEU A 79 -40.28 15.52 -16.99
CA LEU A 79 -41.18 14.39 -16.70
C LEU A 79 -42.65 14.72 -17.02
N ASN A 80 -43.03 16.00 -17.01
CA ASN A 80 -44.38 16.46 -17.34
C ASN A 80 -44.65 16.55 -18.86
N MET A 81 -43.62 16.38 -19.69
CA MET A 81 -43.70 16.43 -21.15
C MET A 81 -43.47 15.05 -21.79
N ILE A 82 -43.38 13.99 -20.99
CA ILE A 82 -43.28 12.62 -21.51
C ILE A 82 -44.58 12.29 -22.25
N ASP A 83 -44.43 12.01 -23.54
CA ASP A 83 -45.50 11.45 -24.35
C ASP A 83 -45.35 9.93 -24.38
N LEU A 84 -46.19 9.23 -23.60
CA LEU A 84 -46.15 7.78 -23.49
C LEU A 84 -46.52 7.06 -24.80
N ASP A 85 -47.09 7.76 -25.78
CA ASP A 85 -47.39 7.24 -27.11
C ASP A 85 -46.22 7.41 -28.10
N SER A 86 -45.18 8.16 -27.71
CA SER A 86 -43.98 8.42 -28.52
C SER A 86 -42.71 7.83 -27.88
N LEU A 87 -42.28 6.68 -28.42
CA LEU A 87 -41.07 5.94 -28.00
C LEU A 87 -39.81 6.82 -27.93
N SER A 88 -39.67 7.82 -28.79
CA SER A 88 -38.49 8.69 -28.80
C SER A 88 -38.38 9.56 -27.54
N THR A 89 -39.49 9.88 -26.89
CA THR A 89 -39.45 10.65 -25.63
C THR A 89 -39.10 9.78 -24.43
N LEU A 90 -39.26 8.46 -24.53
CA LEU A 90 -38.94 7.50 -23.48
C LEU A 90 -37.47 7.06 -23.53
N ASP A 91 -36.88 6.98 -24.71
CA ASP A 91 -35.49 6.53 -24.91
C ASP A 91 -34.47 7.37 -24.13
N ASP A 92 -34.63 8.71 -24.08
CA ASP A 92 -33.72 9.58 -23.32
C ASP A 92 -33.80 9.35 -21.81
N TYR A 93 -34.98 9.03 -21.28
CA TYR A 93 -35.15 8.66 -19.87
C TYR A 93 -34.57 7.29 -19.57
N VAL A 94 -34.79 6.32 -20.46
CA VAL A 94 -34.21 4.98 -20.33
C VAL A 94 -32.68 5.06 -20.33
N HIS A 95 -32.10 5.88 -21.21
CA HIS A 95 -30.66 6.11 -21.24
C HIS A 95 -30.16 6.77 -19.95
N LEU A 96 -30.83 7.83 -19.48
CA LEU A 96 -30.48 8.49 -18.22
C LEU A 96 -30.52 7.51 -17.04
N PHE A 97 -31.59 6.74 -16.90
CA PHE A 97 -31.71 5.75 -15.83
C PHE A 97 -30.64 4.65 -15.90
N ALA A 98 -30.22 4.25 -17.10
CA ALA A 98 -29.12 3.32 -17.27
C ALA A 98 -27.81 3.91 -16.73
N LEU A 99 -27.50 5.16 -17.10
CA LEU A 99 -26.32 5.87 -16.59
C LEU A 99 -26.35 6.04 -15.07
N GLU A 100 -27.48 6.47 -14.50
CA GLU A 100 -27.66 6.62 -13.05
C GLU A 100 -27.50 5.28 -12.32
N THR A 101 -28.03 4.21 -12.90
CA THR A 101 -27.88 2.86 -12.36
C THR A 101 -26.41 2.44 -12.34
N ASP A 102 -25.66 2.70 -13.40
CA ASP A 102 -24.23 2.38 -13.47
C ASP A 102 -23.41 3.25 -12.52
N LEU A 103 -23.75 4.53 -12.37
CA LEU A 103 -23.12 5.42 -11.39
C LEU A 103 -23.26 4.88 -9.95
N VAL A 104 -24.47 4.46 -9.56
CA VAL A 104 -24.73 3.88 -8.24
C VAL A 104 -23.95 2.58 -8.03
N LYS A 105 -23.82 1.74 -9.07
CA LYS A 105 -22.98 0.53 -8.99
C LYS A 105 -21.52 0.89 -8.76
N TYR A 106 -20.96 1.84 -9.51
CA TYR A 106 -19.58 2.26 -9.32
C TYR A 106 -19.35 2.88 -7.94
N GLU A 107 -20.28 3.68 -7.43
CA GLU A 107 -20.19 4.22 -6.07
C GLU A 107 -20.16 3.10 -5.01
N ALA A 108 -21.06 2.12 -5.13
CA ALA A 108 -21.12 0.97 -4.22
C ALA A 108 -19.82 0.14 -4.26
N ASP A 109 -19.30 -0.13 -5.46
CA ASP A 109 -18.07 -0.87 -5.68
C ASP A 109 -16.84 -0.13 -5.16
N LEU A 110 -16.79 1.19 -5.35
CA LEU A 110 -15.75 2.06 -4.77
C LEU A 110 -15.74 1.98 -3.26
N LEU A 111 -16.90 2.19 -2.61
CA LEU A 111 -17.01 2.15 -1.15
C LEU A 111 -16.61 0.78 -0.59
N ALA A 112 -17.04 -0.31 -1.23
CA ALA A 112 -16.67 -1.66 -0.84
C ALA A 112 -15.15 -1.90 -0.99
N SER A 113 -14.58 -1.49 -2.12
CA SER A 113 -13.17 -1.67 -2.45
C SER A 113 -12.25 -0.83 -1.57
N GLU A 114 -12.65 0.40 -1.23
CA GLU A 114 -11.92 1.26 -0.30
C GLU A 114 -11.87 0.66 1.11
N ARG A 115 -12.99 0.16 1.63
CA ARG A 115 -13.04 -0.50 2.94
C ARG A 115 -12.13 -1.74 2.98
N ALA A 116 -12.17 -2.56 1.94
CA ALA A 116 -11.28 -3.70 1.81
C ALA A 116 -9.81 -3.26 1.71
N GLY A 117 -9.53 -2.19 0.98
CA GLY A 117 -8.20 -1.60 0.84
C GLY A 117 -7.65 -1.09 2.17
N LEU A 118 -8.45 -0.39 2.97
CA LEU A 118 -8.08 0.08 4.30
C LEU A 118 -7.73 -1.07 5.24
N LYS A 119 -8.51 -2.15 5.24
CA LYS A 119 -8.17 -3.33 6.05
C LYS A 119 -6.83 -3.93 5.65
N LYS A 120 -6.58 -4.10 4.34
CA LYS A 120 -5.30 -4.61 3.82
C LYS A 120 -4.13 -3.70 4.20
N LEU A 121 -4.34 -2.39 4.19
CA LEU A 121 -3.34 -1.40 4.59
C LEU A 121 -3.01 -1.52 6.09
N ASP A 122 -4.02 -1.69 6.94
CA ASP A 122 -3.86 -1.85 8.38
C ASP A 122 -3.10 -3.15 8.71
N ASP A 123 -3.47 -4.26 8.07
CA ASP A 123 -2.77 -5.56 8.22
C ASP A 123 -1.30 -5.45 7.77
N LEU A 124 -1.03 -4.73 6.67
CA LEU A 124 0.32 -4.53 6.16
C LEU A 124 1.17 -3.63 7.06
N LEU A 125 0.57 -2.59 7.64
CA LEU A 125 1.25 -1.72 8.60
C LEU A 125 1.53 -2.44 9.92
N ALA A 126 0.62 -3.30 10.37
CA ALA A 126 0.84 -4.15 11.54
C ALA A 126 2.03 -5.10 11.32
N LEU A 127 2.08 -5.77 10.16
CA LEU A 127 3.22 -6.62 9.80
C LEU A 127 4.53 -5.82 9.70
N GLY A 128 4.50 -4.62 9.13
CA GLY A 128 5.67 -3.74 9.10
C GLY A 128 6.14 -3.34 10.49
N ALA A 129 5.20 -3.06 11.41
CA ALA A 129 5.50 -2.74 12.80
C ALA A 129 6.13 -3.94 13.51
N GLU A 130 5.52 -5.13 13.41
CA GLU A 130 6.03 -6.40 13.97
C GLU A 130 7.49 -6.65 13.54
N ILE A 131 7.79 -6.52 12.25
CA ILE A 131 9.17 -6.69 11.74
C ILE A 131 10.13 -5.67 12.39
N MET A 132 9.71 -4.41 12.54
CA MET A 132 10.56 -3.34 13.07
C MET A 132 10.70 -3.35 14.59
N THR A 133 9.70 -3.82 15.33
CA THR A 133 9.70 -3.81 16.80
C THR A 133 10.14 -5.13 17.38
N ASP A 134 9.57 -6.24 16.89
CA ASP A 134 9.67 -7.55 17.54
C ASP A 134 10.87 -8.34 17.00
N HIS A 135 11.31 -8.00 15.79
CA HIS A 135 12.47 -8.61 15.11
C HIS A 135 13.61 -7.62 14.83
N ALA A 136 13.70 -6.52 15.60
CA ALA A 136 14.69 -5.46 15.38
C ALA A 136 16.14 -5.98 15.27
N PHE A 137 16.52 -6.94 16.11
CA PHE A 137 17.87 -7.53 16.10
C PHE A 137 18.14 -8.37 14.86
N GLU A 138 17.14 -9.11 14.35
CA GLU A 138 17.28 -9.85 13.09
C GLU A 138 17.33 -8.87 11.90
N LEU A 139 16.56 -7.77 11.97
CA LEU A 139 16.56 -6.71 10.95
C LEU A 139 17.91 -5.99 10.81
N GLU A 140 18.69 -5.89 11.89
CA GLU A 140 20.06 -5.35 11.84
C GLU A 140 21.01 -6.23 11.00
N THR A 141 20.73 -7.53 10.94
CA THR A 141 21.55 -8.51 10.19
C THR A 141 21.17 -8.61 8.71
N VAL A 142 20.04 -8.00 8.33
CA VAL A 142 19.59 -7.90 6.94
C VAL A 142 20.41 -6.84 6.20
N ASP A 143 20.55 -7.05 4.89
CA ASP A 143 21.16 -6.08 3.98
C ASP A 143 20.57 -4.67 4.15
N VAL A 144 21.46 -3.66 4.13
CA VAL A 144 21.10 -2.26 4.35
C VAL A 144 20.04 -1.80 3.36
N GLU A 145 20.12 -2.21 2.09
CA GLU A 145 19.17 -1.81 1.05
C GLU A 145 17.76 -2.35 1.32
N ILE A 146 17.66 -3.59 1.78
CA ILE A 146 16.38 -4.24 2.11
C ILE A 146 15.75 -3.53 3.31
N ARG A 147 16.54 -3.25 4.36
CA ARG A 147 16.06 -2.52 5.54
C ARG A 147 15.58 -1.11 5.17
N ASP A 148 16.37 -0.38 4.39
CA ASP A 148 15.99 0.96 3.90
C ASP A 148 14.69 0.93 3.11
N ARG A 149 14.53 -0.07 2.23
CA ARG A 149 13.33 -0.24 1.42
C ARG A 149 12.11 -0.56 2.28
N LEU A 150 12.27 -1.37 3.32
CA LEU A 150 11.19 -1.67 4.27
C LEU A 150 10.75 -0.42 5.01
N ILE A 151 11.68 0.34 5.59
CA ILE A 151 11.39 1.59 6.31
C ILE A 151 10.66 2.59 5.40
N LYS A 152 11.24 2.89 4.22
CA LYS A 152 10.63 3.83 3.26
C LYS A 152 9.24 3.40 2.84
N ARG A 153 9.01 2.09 2.65
CA ARG A 153 7.70 1.56 2.27
C ARG A 153 6.71 1.69 3.43
N SER A 154 7.08 1.31 4.65
CA SER A 154 6.24 1.45 5.85
C SER A 154 5.83 2.91 6.10
N GLU A 155 6.76 3.86 5.97
CA GLU A 155 6.46 5.29 6.05
C GLU A 155 5.50 5.76 4.96
N SER A 156 5.71 5.33 3.71
CA SER A 156 4.83 5.68 2.60
C SER A 156 3.39 5.19 2.83
N LEU A 157 3.24 3.95 3.28
CA LEU A 157 1.95 3.36 3.63
C LEU A 157 1.29 4.09 4.81
N SER A 158 2.07 4.48 5.82
CA SER A 158 1.57 5.20 6.99
C SER A 158 1.06 6.59 6.62
N ARG A 159 1.82 7.33 5.79
CA ARG A 159 1.38 8.63 5.22
C ARG A 159 0.11 8.47 4.40
N TYR A 160 0.02 7.41 3.60
CA TYR A 160 -1.18 7.14 2.82
C TYR A 160 -2.39 6.86 3.72
N ARG A 161 -2.24 6.04 4.77
CA ARG A 161 -3.31 5.78 5.75
C ARG A 161 -3.83 7.06 6.38
N ILE A 162 -2.94 7.93 6.83
CA ILE A 162 -3.30 9.23 7.42
C ILE A 162 -4.08 10.08 6.41
N LYS A 163 -3.64 10.12 5.15
CA LYS A 163 -4.34 10.84 4.08
C LYS A 163 -5.77 10.32 3.91
N VAL A 164 -5.97 9.01 3.81
CA VAL A 164 -7.30 8.41 3.64
C VAL A 164 -8.19 8.67 4.86
N MET A 165 -7.67 8.50 6.08
CA MET A 165 -8.42 8.78 7.31
C MET A 165 -8.82 10.25 7.41
N ASN A 166 -7.96 11.18 6.99
CA ASN A 166 -8.28 12.61 6.97
C ASN A 166 -9.35 12.95 5.91
N SER A 167 -9.34 12.28 4.76
CA SER A 167 -10.41 12.42 3.77
C SER A 167 -11.75 11.91 4.32
N TYR A 168 -11.77 10.72 4.94
CA TYR A 168 -12.96 10.17 5.58
C TYR A 168 -13.50 11.09 6.68
N LYS A 169 -12.63 11.61 7.55
CA LYS A 169 -13.04 12.57 8.59
C LYS A 169 -13.66 13.83 8.00
N LYS A 170 -13.15 14.35 6.89
CA LYS A 170 -13.74 15.52 6.22
C LYS A 170 -15.14 15.22 5.69
N ILE A 171 -15.40 14.02 5.19
CA ILE A 171 -16.71 13.62 4.68
C ILE A 171 -17.70 13.37 5.83
N VAL A 172 -17.27 12.69 6.90
CA VAL A 172 -18.15 12.31 8.02
C VAL A 172 -18.41 13.47 8.98
N TYR A 173 -17.41 14.33 9.25
CA TYR A 173 -17.52 15.40 10.24
C TYR A 173 -17.77 16.79 9.64
N LYS A 174 -17.73 16.95 8.32
CA LYS A 174 -18.43 18.04 7.66
C LYS A 174 -19.79 17.52 7.20
N GLY A 175 -20.70 17.36 8.15
CA GLY A 175 -22.12 17.29 7.82
C GLY A 175 -22.56 18.60 7.13
N PRO A 176 -23.73 18.59 6.45
CA PRO A 176 -24.29 19.76 5.76
C PRO A 176 -24.34 21.02 6.64
#